data_AF-A0A8F2AZ42-F1
#
_entry.id   AF-A0A8F2AZ42-F1
#
_cell.length_a   1.000
_cell.length_b   1.000
_cell.length_c   1.000
_cell.angle_alpha   90.00
_cell.angle_beta   90.00
_cell.angle_gamma   90.00
#
_symmetry.space_group_name_H-M   'P 1'
#
loop_
_entity.id
_entity.type
_entity.pdbx_description
1 polymer ?
#
loop_
_entity_poly.entity_id
_entity_poly.type
_entity_poly.pdbx_seq_one_letter_code
_entity_poly.pdbx_strand_id
1 'polypeptide(L)' 'MFEGLFQPTHLFIILAIFLVLFGPSKLPQIGEGLGKGIRGFKKALSDDSTDSNAKPAAQSDVKP' A
#
# COMPACT_ATOMS: atom_id res chain seq x y z
N MET A 1 -10.13 -19.05 23.45
CA MET A 1 -11.40 -18.63 22.81
C MET A 1 -11.20 -17.69 21.62
N PHE A 2 -10.12 -16.90 21.55
CA PHE A 2 -9.83 -15.99 20.42
C PHE A 2 -8.77 -16.49 19.42
N GLU A 3 -8.05 -17.58 19.71
CA GLU A 3 -7.03 -18.14 18.80
C GLU A 3 -7.57 -18.63 17.45
N GLY A 4 -8.87 -18.94 17.35
CA GLY A 4 -9.51 -19.32 16.08
C GLY A 4 -9.71 -18.14 15.12
N LEU A 5 -9.69 -16.90 15.61
CA LEU A 5 -10.06 -15.71 14.84
C LEU A 5 -8.96 -15.28 13.86
N PHE A 6 -7.69 -15.57 14.20
CA PHE A 6 -6.54 -15.32 13.34
C PHE A 6 -6.27 -16.45 12.35
N GLN A 7 -7.13 -17.48 12.27
CA GLN A 7 -6.98 -18.48 11.23
C GLN A 7 -7.19 -17.85 9.85
N PRO A 8 -6.30 -18.14 8.87
CA PRO A 8 -6.37 -17.56 7.52
C PRO A 8 -7.72 -17.76 6.84
N THR A 9 -8.38 -18.88 7.12
CA THR A 9 -9.72 -19.22 6.65
C THR A 9 -10.78 -18.23 7.13
N HIS A 10 -10.80 -17.88 8.42
CA HIS A 10 -11.76 -16.92 8.96
C HIS A 10 -11.55 -15.53 8.38
N LEU A 11 -10.30 -15.10 8.22
CA LEU A 11 -9.98 -13.82 7.58
C LEU A 11 -10.47 -13.77 6.14
N PHE A 12 -10.37 -14.88 5.40
CA PHE A 12 -10.89 -14.98 4.03
C PHE A 12 -12.42 -14.90 3.97
N ILE A 13 -13.14 -15.54 4.92
CA ILE A 13 -14.60 -15.42 5.03
C ILE A 13 -15.01 -13.97 5.27
N ILE A 14 -14.36 -13.29 6.22
CA ILE A 14 -14.68 -11.90 6.57
C ILE A 14 -14.37 -10.99 5.38
N LEU A 15 -13.23 -11.20 4.72
CA LEU A 15 -12.85 -10.48 3.51
C LEU A 15 -13.89 -10.67 2.41
N ALA A 16 -14.35 -11.91 2.15
CA ALA A 16 -15.37 -12.18 1.16
C ALA A 16 -16.68 -11.43 1.45
N ILE A 17 -17.16 -11.43 2.70
CA ILE A 17 -18.35 -10.67 3.11
C ILE A 17 -18.13 -9.16 2.92
N PHE A 18 -16.94 -8.66 3.27
CA PHE A 18 -16.56 -7.27 3.09
C PHE A 18 -16.56 -6.87 1.61
N LEU A 19 -16.05 -7.73 0.72
CA LEU A 19 -16.09 -7.54 -0.73
C LEU A 19 -17.52 -7.56 -1.27
N VAL A 20 -18.43 -8.33 -0.70
CA VAL A 20 -19.84 -8.33 -1.13
C VAL A 20 -20.54 -7.04 -0.74
N LEU A 21 -20.26 -6.50 0.46
CA LEU A 21 -20.87 -5.25 0.95
C LEU A 21 -20.30 -4.01 0.27
N PHE A 22 -18.97 -3.92 0.18
CA PHE A 22 -18.28 -2.74 -0.37
C PHE A 22 -17.98 -2.88 -1.87
N GLY A 23 -17.97 -4.09 -2.42
CA GLY A 23 -17.53 -4.38 -3.77
C GLY A 23 -16.01 -4.54 -3.89
N PRO A 24 -15.50 -5.43 -4.76
CA PRO A 24 -14.06 -5.64 -4.95
C PRO A 24 -13.33 -4.40 -5.48
N SER A 25 -14.03 -3.49 -6.17
CA SER A 25 -13.44 -2.26 -6.72
C SER A 25 -13.09 -1.20 -5.66
N LYS A 26 -13.68 -1.27 -4.46
CA LYS A 26 -13.41 -0.28 -3.39
C LYS A 26 -12.08 -0.53 -2.70
N LEU A 27 -11.64 -1.78 -2.58
CA LEU A 27 -10.35 -2.13 -1.98
C LEU A 27 -9.13 -1.51 -2.69
N PRO A 28 -8.94 -1.63 -4.02
CA PRO A 28 -7.82 -1.01 -4.70
C PRO A 28 -7.92 0.52 -4.68
N GLN A 29 -9.12 1.09 -4.76
CA GLN A 29 -9.34 2.54 -4.70
C GLN A 29 -8.87 3.14 -3.36
N ILE A 30 -9.18 2.46 -2.25
CA ILE A 30 -8.71 2.85 -0.91
C ILE A 30 -7.21 2.56 -0.75
N GLY A 31 -6.73 1.42 -1.28
CA GLY A 31 -5.32 1.03 -1.26
C GLY A 31 -4.41 2.01 -2.01
N GLU A 32 -4.83 2.55 -3.15
CA GLU A 32 -4.08 3.58 -3.88
C GLU A 32 -3.97 4.89 -3.09
N GLY A 33 -5.07 5.33 -2.45
CA GLY A 33 -5.08 6.53 -1.61
C GLY A 33 -4.17 6.39 -0.39
N LEU A 34 -4.31 5.29 0.34
CA LEU A 34 -3.46 4.95 1.49
C LEU A 34 -2.00 4.77 1.05
N GLY A 35 -1.75 4.09 -0.08
CA GLY A 35 -0.42 3.85 -0.61
C GLY A 35 0.31 5.15 -0.95
N LYS A 36 -0.37 6.10 -1.61
CA LYS A 36 0.17 7.44 -1.89
C LYS A 36 0.45 8.21 -0.60
N GLY A 37 -0.45 8.15 0.39
CA GLY A 37 -0.27 8.78 1.70
C GLY A 37 0.93 8.21 2.47
N ILE A 38 1.04 6.88 2.56
CA ILE A 38 2.17 6.20 3.22
C ILE A 38 3.49 6.47 2.49
N ARG A 39 3.48 6.52 1.15
CA ARG A 39 4.67 6.85 0.35
C ARG A 39 5.13 8.28 0.62
N GLY A 40 4.20 9.24 0.70
CA GLY A 40 4.49 10.63 1.05
C GLY A 40 4.99 10.77 2.49
N PHE A 41 4.34 10.08 3.44
CA PHE A 41 4.76 10.05 4.84
C PHE A 41 6.18 9.48 5.00
N LYS A 42 6.47 8.34 4.35
CA LYS A 42 7.83 7.76 4.32
C LYS A 42 8.82 8.72 3.68
N LYS A 43 8.46 9.40 2.59
CA LYS A 43 9.34 10.36 1.93
C LYS A 43 9.68 11.52 2.86
N ALA A 44 8.69 12.11 3.54
CA ALA A 44 8.91 13.19 4.50
C ALA A 44 9.78 12.75 5.70
N LEU A 45 9.52 11.56 6.25
CA LEU A 45 10.33 11.00 7.35
C LEU A 45 11.78 10.71 6.93
N SER A 46 11.99 10.28 5.69
CA SER A 46 13.33 10.03 5.13
C SER A 46 14.05 11.29 4.68
N ASP A 47 13.33 12.32 4.21
CA ASP A 47 13.89 13.63 3.83
C ASP A 47 14.47 14.35 5.07
N ASP A 48 13.78 14.24 6.21
CA ASP A 48 14.25 14.77 7.50
C ASP A 48 15.45 13.99 8.07
N SER A 49 15.67 12.75 7.61
CA SER A 49 16.74 11.86 8.08
C SER A 49 17.94 11.76 7.14
N THR A 50 17.89 12.33 5.93
CA THR A 50 18.94 12.11 4.93
C THR A 50 19.05 13.28 3.96
N ASP A 51 19.88 14.26 4.32
CA ASP A 51 20.62 15.10 3.37
C ASP A 51 21.58 14.18 2.57
N SER A 52 21.06 13.42 1.60
CA SER A 52 21.82 12.79 0.49
C SER A 52 20.92 11.90 -0.37
N ASN A 53 20.73 12.37 -1.61
CA ASN A 53 20.70 11.57 -2.83
C ASN A 53 19.64 10.45 -2.94
N ALA A 54 18.49 10.76 -3.56
CA ALA A 54 17.91 9.94 -4.64
C ALA A 54 16.57 10.52 -5.15
N LYS A 55 16.64 11.14 -6.32
CA LYS A 55 15.57 11.15 -7.33
C LYS A 55 16.27 11.25 -8.70
N PRO A 56 15.75 10.65 -9.79
CA PRO A 56 14.99 9.41 -9.98
C PRO A 56 15.68 8.44 -10.96
N ALA A 57 15.41 7.15 -10.85
CA ALA A 57 15.66 6.20 -11.93
C ALA A 57 14.77 6.52 -13.15
N ALA A 58 15.35 6.33 -14.33
CA ALA A 58 14.75 6.43 -15.68
C ALA A 58 14.81 7.81 -16.37
N GLN A 59 16.01 8.25 -16.72
CA GLN A 59 16.26 8.90 -18.01
C GLN A 59 17.38 8.10 -18.71
N SER A 60 16.96 7.04 -19.37
CA SER A 60 17.78 6.23 -20.27
C SER A 60 17.49 6.71 -21.69
N ASP A 61 17.84 7.95 -22.01
CA ASP A 61 17.88 8.47 -23.38
C ASP A 61 19.32 8.89 -23.66
N VAL A 62 20.19 7.88 -23.72
CA VAL A 62 21.44 7.97 -24.46
C VAL A 62 21.12 7.46 -25.86
N LYS A 63 21.27 8.34 -26.87
CA LYS A 63 21.98 8.09 -28.16
C LYS A 63 21.43 8.99 -29.28
N PRO A 64 22.22 9.31 -30.32
CA PRO A 64 23.69 9.35 -30.45
C PRO A 64 24.27 10.77 -30.39
#